data_AF-A0A9J5XQ19-F1
#
_entry.id   AF-A0A9J5XQ19-F1
#
_cell.length_a   1.000
_cell.length_b   1.000
_cell.length_c   1.000
_cell.angle_alpha   90.00
_cell.angle_beta   90.00
_cell.angle_gamma   90.00
#
_symmetry.space_group_name_H-M   'P 1'
#
loop_
_entity.id
_entity.type
_entity.pdbx_description
1 polymer ?
#
loop_
_entity_poly.entity_id
_entity_poly.type
_entity_poly.pdbx_seq_one_letter_code
_entity_poly.pdbx_strand_id
1 'polypeptide(L)'
;MPIDIDDNFCCNVSKQSPLALLIKDAKLIVWDEASMAKKYMIEALDVLLRDIMDVKTLFGGKVVVFGGDFRQTLPKKFPERARTYVAVDETVEPNDQTQFEDFLHTLHPPGLPPYKLTLKENCPVMLLRNLNPSEGLCNGTRLTCCNLKTHVISVKIESGDFKNTHVFIPRIPLLTSQDEKIPVQFKRTQFPVRLCFAMTINKAQGQTLDFVGIYLREPVFSHGQLYVALSRAKSSKCVKILIRPPTADSNDDHSTYNIVYDEIIQRAFS
;
A
#
# COMPACT_ATOMS: atom_id res chain seq x y z
N MET A 1 7.61 -0.42 18.89
CA MET A 1 8.17 0.33 20.03
C MET A 1 7.69 1.76 19.98
N PRO A 2 7.10 2.33 21.04
CA PRO A 2 6.95 3.77 21.12
C PRO A 2 8.35 4.36 21.39
N ILE A 3 8.79 5.24 20.50
CA ILE A 3 10.04 5.99 20.64
C ILE A 3 9.60 7.42 20.91
N ASP A 4 9.81 7.92 22.13
CA ASP A 4 9.63 9.34 22.42
C ASP A 4 10.80 10.10 21.81
N ILE A 5 10.46 11.00 20.88
CA ILE A 5 11.42 11.82 20.14
C ILE A 5 11.32 13.23 20.72
N ASP A 6 12.38 13.69 21.36
CA ASP A 6 12.49 15.07 21.87
C ASP A 6 12.78 16.05 20.71
N ASP A 7 12.56 17.35 20.92
CA ASP A 7 12.69 18.42 19.91
C ASP A 7 14.11 18.57 19.29
N ASN A 8 15.10 17.87 19.86
CA ASN A 8 16.47 17.76 19.33
C ASN A 8 16.73 16.49 18.49
N PHE A 9 15.71 15.71 18.14
CA PHE A 9 15.78 14.58 17.22
C PHE A 9 16.76 13.45 17.64
N CYS A 10 17.07 13.35 18.93
CA CYS A 10 17.88 12.26 19.51
C CYS A 10 17.00 11.35 20.35
N CYS A 11 17.08 10.04 20.11
CA CYS A 11 16.49 9.03 21.01
C CYS A 11 17.34 8.96 22.30
N ASN A 12 16.82 9.49 23.41
CA ASN A 12 17.51 9.52 24.70
C ASN A 12 17.45 8.17 25.45
N VAL A 13 17.94 7.09 24.81
CA VAL A 13 18.11 5.81 25.49
C VAL A 13 19.54 5.72 26.01
N SER A 14 19.71 5.79 27.34
CA SER A 14 21.01 5.55 27.97
C SER A 14 21.52 4.14 27.62
N LYS A 15 22.82 4.02 27.28
CA LYS A 15 23.48 2.75 26.90
C LYS A 15 23.46 1.67 27.99
N GLN A 16 23.20 2.08 29.24
CA GLN A 16 23.09 1.23 30.42
C GLN A 16 21.64 0.94 30.82
N SER A 17 20.66 1.49 30.09
CA SER A 17 19.26 1.26 30.39
C SER A 17 18.84 -0.19 30.14
N PRO A 18 17.82 -0.71 30.85
CA PRO A 18 17.26 -2.03 30.57
C PRO A 18 16.81 -2.20 29.12
N LEU A 19 16.31 -1.12 28.50
CA LEU A 19 15.93 -1.10 27.09
C LEU A 19 17.14 -1.25 26.16
N ALA A 20 18.27 -0.59 26.45
CA ALA A 20 19.49 -0.73 25.68
C ALA A 20 20.07 -2.15 25.77
N LEU A 21 20.00 -2.78 26.95
CA LEU A 21 20.39 -4.19 27.12
C LEU A 21 19.50 -5.12 26.28
N LEU A 22 18.17 -4.92 26.33
CA LEU A 22 17.23 -5.69 25.51
C LEU A 22 17.53 -5.55 24.00
N ILE A 23 17.84 -4.33 23.54
CA ILE A 23 18.23 -4.06 22.16
C ILE A 23 19.56 -4.75 21.80
N LYS A 24 20.52 -4.77 22.73
CA LYS A 24 21.80 -5.48 22.54
C LYS A 24 21.60 -6.98 22.38
N ASP A 25 20.69 -7.58 23.13
CA ASP A 25 20.40 -9.01 23.05
C ASP A 25 19.53 -9.39 21.84
N ALA A 26 18.66 -8.49 21.39
CA ALA A 26 17.77 -8.72 20.25
C ALA A 26 18.56 -8.99 18.96
N LYS A 27 18.29 -10.08 18.25
CA LYS A 27 18.91 -10.38 16.95
C LYS A 27 18.08 -9.86 15.76
N LEU A 28 16.76 -9.76 15.98
CA LEU A 28 15.76 -9.34 15.00
C LEU A 28 14.90 -8.26 15.63
N ILE A 29 14.69 -7.17 14.91
CA ILE A 29 13.78 -6.09 15.27
C ILE A 29 12.71 -6.02 14.18
N VAL A 30 11.45 -6.25 14.55
CA VAL A 30 10.31 -6.09 13.64
C VAL A 30 9.64 -4.77 13.95
N TRP A 31 9.56 -3.90 12.95
CA TRP A 31 8.81 -2.65 13.02
C TRP A 31 7.59 -2.76 12.12
N ASP A 32 6.44 -3.02 12.73
CA ASP A 32 5.14 -3.02 12.06
C ASP A 32 4.61 -1.59 11.83
N GLU A 33 3.93 -1.36 10.72
CA GLU A 33 3.44 -0.04 10.28
C GLU A 33 4.53 1.02 9.97
N ALA A 34 5.72 0.58 9.57
CA ALA A 34 6.80 1.45 9.10
C ALA A 34 6.40 2.32 7.90
N SER A 35 5.35 1.94 7.16
CA SER A 35 4.79 2.73 6.05
C SER A 35 4.32 4.14 6.47
N MET A 36 3.92 4.30 7.73
CA MET A 36 3.51 5.60 8.28
C MET A 36 4.68 6.39 8.88
N ALA A 37 5.86 5.76 9.02
CA ALA A 37 7.04 6.39 9.57
C ALA A 37 7.59 7.45 8.61
N LYS A 38 7.98 8.61 9.17
CA LYS A 38 8.68 9.63 8.40
C LYS A 38 10.14 9.17 8.21
N LYS A 39 10.77 9.58 7.11
CA LYS A 39 12.19 9.28 6.79
C LYS A 39 13.10 9.48 8.02
N TYR A 40 12.94 10.61 8.71
CA TYR A 40 13.74 10.92 9.89
C TYR A 40 13.57 9.93 11.04
N MET A 41 12.43 9.25 11.18
CA MET A 41 12.23 8.27 12.26
C MET A 41 13.00 6.98 11.99
N ILE A 42 13.14 6.62 10.71
CA ILE A 42 13.97 5.49 10.30
C ILE A 42 15.45 5.84 10.48
N GLU A 43 15.84 7.07 10.13
CA GLU A 43 17.20 7.57 10.35
C GLU A 43 17.54 7.67 11.84
N ALA A 44 16.61 8.15 12.68
CA ALA A 44 16.78 8.21 14.14
C ALA A 44 16.93 6.81 14.76
N LEU A 45 16.20 5.81 14.25
CA LEU A 45 16.38 4.41 14.68
C LEU A 45 17.77 3.89 14.31
N ASP A 46 18.24 4.14 13.08
CA ASP A 46 19.58 3.72 12.64
C ASP A 46 20.67 4.33 13.52
N VAL A 47 20.59 5.64 13.78
CA VAL A 47 21.53 6.35 14.67
C VAL A 47 21.49 5.77 16.08
N LEU A 48 20.30 5.55 16.64
CA LEU A 48 20.12 4.97 17.96
C LEU A 48 20.76 3.57 18.07
N LEU A 49 20.49 2.70 17.10
CA LEU A 49 21.00 1.33 17.14
C LEU A 49 22.52 1.28 16.97
N ARG A 50 23.09 2.15 16.11
CA ARG A 50 24.55 2.28 16.00
C ARG A 50 25.19 2.74 17.30
N ASP A 51 24.57 3.71 17.99
CA ASP A 51 25.07 4.23 19.26
C ASP A 51 24.99 3.20 20.40
N ILE A 52 23.85 2.49 20.52
CA ILE A 52 23.67 1.45 21.54
C ILE A 52 24.62 0.26 21.32
N MET A 53 24.80 -0.16 20.06
CA MET A 53 25.63 -1.31 19.71
C MET A 53 27.13 -0.98 19.66
N ASP A 54 27.48 0.30 19.58
CA ASP A 54 28.85 0.79 19.34
C ASP A 54 29.45 0.24 18.02
N VAL A 55 28.60 0.08 17.00
CA VAL A 55 28.97 -0.42 15.68
C VAL A 55 28.40 0.50 14.61
N LYS A 56 29.24 0.89 13.63
CA LYS A 56 28.87 1.84 12.57
C LYS A 56 28.04 1.24 11.43
N THR A 57 27.83 -0.07 11.42
CA THR A 57 27.03 -0.77 10.40
C THR A 57 25.56 -0.34 10.48
N LEU A 58 24.84 -0.49 9.36
CA LEU A 58 23.41 -0.16 9.29
C LEU A 58 22.65 -0.86 10.43
N PHE A 59 21.85 -0.09 11.16
CA PHE A 59 21.08 -0.50 12.34
C PHE A 59 21.92 -1.21 13.42
N GLY A 60 23.20 -0.84 13.58
CA GLY A 60 24.10 -1.45 14.58
C GLY A 60 24.33 -2.95 14.35
N GLY A 61 24.19 -3.43 13.10
CA GLY A 61 24.34 -4.83 12.73
C GLY A 61 23.12 -5.70 13.05
N LYS A 62 22.00 -5.11 13.46
CA LYS A 62 20.74 -5.82 13.69
C LYS A 62 20.02 -6.11 12.39
N VAL A 63 19.33 -7.25 12.34
CA VAL A 63 18.35 -7.50 11.28
C VAL A 63 17.08 -6.72 11.64
N VAL A 64 16.74 -5.72 10.83
CA VAL A 64 15.51 -4.93 11.01
C VAL A 64 14.55 -5.24 9.86
N VAL A 65 13.35 -5.71 10.20
CA VAL A 65 12.28 -5.99 9.24
C VAL A 65 11.23 -4.90 9.38
N PHE A 66 11.08 -4.09 8.33
CA PHE A 66 10.02 -3.10 8.22
C PHE A 66 8.78 -3.74 7.60
N GLY A 67 7.72 -3.86 8.40
CA GLY A 67 6.38 -4.21 7.95
C GLY A 67 5.54 -2.96 7.70
N GLY A 68 4.60 -3.02 6.76
CA GLY A 68 3.64 -1.95 6.50
C GLY A 68 3.16 -1.92 5.07
N ASP A 69 1.91 -1.50 4.87
CA ASP A 69 1.31 -1.40 3.53
C ASP A 69 1.29 0.05 3.04
N PHE A 70 2.30 0.45 2.29
CA PHE A 70 2.36 1.77 1.64
C PHE A 70 1.16 2.08 0.72
N ARG A 71 0.37 1.07 0.32
CA ARG A 71 -0.86 1.26 -0.45
C ARG A 71 -2.03 1.77 0.41
N GLN A 72 -1.91 1.69 1.74
CA GLN A 72 -2.92 2.11 2.71
C GLN A 72 -2.58 3.45 3.38
N THR A 73 -1.39 4.01 3.12
CA THR A 73 -0.95 5.27 3.72
C THR A 73 -1.43 6.47 2.90
N LEU A 74 -2.20 7.37 3.53
CA LEU A 74 -2.54 8.66 2.94
C LEU A 74 -1.30 9.57 2.86
N PRO A 75 -0.98 10.15 1.68
CA PRO A 75 0.06 11.15 1.58
C PRO A 75 -0.27 12.37 2.44
N LYS A 76 0.68 12.82 3.27
CA LYS A 76 0.55 13.99 4.15
C LYS A 76 0.19 15.28 3.40
N LYS A 77 0.46 15.34 2.10
CA LYS A 77 0.21 16.49 1.22
C LYS A 77 -1.28 16.72 0.90
N PHE A 78 -2.19 15.81 1.24
CA PHE A 78 -3.62 16.06 1.07
C PHE A 78 -4.09 17.07 2.14
N PRO A 79 -4.58 18.26 1.73
CA PRO A 79 -4.93 19.34 2.67
C PRO A 79 -6.14 18.97 3.53
N GLU A 80 -6.99 18.08 3.04
CA GLU A 80 -8.26 17.73 3.67
C GLU A 80 -8.10 16.92 4.96
N ARG A 81 -9.09 17.06 5.85
CA ARG A 81 -9.15 16.33 7.12
C ARG A 81 -9.35 14.84 6.85
N ALA A 82 -8.51 14.02 7.47
CA ALA A 82 -8.67 12.57 7.41
C ALA A 82 -9.90 12.12 8.21
N ARG A 83 -10.64 11.17 7.66
CA ARG A 83 -11.72 10.46 8.34
C ARG A 83 -11.43 8.96 8.35
N THR A 84 -11.47 8.37 9.53
CA THR A 84 -11.23 6.93 9.72
C THR A 84 -12.54 6.20 9.96
N TYR A 85 -12.71 5.08 9.27
CA TYR A 85 -13.85 4.18 9.36
C TYR A 85 -13.39 2.84 9.90
N VAL A 86 -13.95 2.42 11.03
CA VAL A 86 -13.65 1.12 11.65
C VAL A 86 -14.66 0.10 11.15
N ALA A 87 -14.16 -1.03 10.65
CA ALA A 87 -14.98 -2.13 10.18
C ALA A 87 -15.63 -2.89 11.34
N VAL A 88 -16.58 -3.76 11.02
CA VAL A 88 -17.13 -4.75 11.96
C VAL A 88 -16.78 -6.11 11.40
N ASP A 89 -16.04 -6.92 12.16
CA ASP A 89 -15.62 -8.25 11.77
C ASP A 89 -16.42 -9.30 12.57
N GLU A 90 -17.03 -10.25 11.87
CA GLU A 90 -17.88 -11.30 12.43
C GLU A 90 -17.38 -12.65 11.88
N THR A 91 -16.97 -13.58 12.75
CA THR A 91 -16.61 -14.95 12.33
C THR A 91 -17.81 -15.67 11.74
N VAL A 92 -17.54 -16.62 10.83
CA VAL A 92 -18.59 -17.48 10.28
C VAL A 92 -19.14 -18.40 11.38
N GLU A 93 -18.26 -18.97 12.20
CA GLU A 93 -18.61 -19.76 13.38
C GLU A 93 -18.63 -18.85 14.62
N PRO A 94 -19.79 -18.62 15.29
CA PRO A 94 -19.89 -17.66 16.39
C PRO A 94 -19.00 -17.99 17.61
N ASN A 95 -18.70 -19.28 17.82
CA ASN A 95 -17.84 -19.74 18.91
C ASN A 95 -16.39 -19.27 18.76
N ASP A 96 -15.96 -18.98 17.53
CA ASP A 96 -14.61 -18.52 17.22
C ASP A 96 -14.43 -17.01 17.45
N GLN A 97 -15.53 -16.24 17.56
CA GLN A 97 -15.47 -14.77 17.59
C GLN A 97 -14.58 -14.27 18.73
N THR A 98 -14.83 -14.74 19.96
CA THR A 98 -14.11 -14.28 21.15
C THR A 98 -12.63 -14.67 21.13
N GLN A 99 -12.28 -15.76 20.45
CA GLN A 99 -10.92 -16.25 20.36
C GLN A 99 -10.09 -15.45 19.35
N PHE A 100 -10.71 -15.01 18.25
CA PHE A 100 -9.98 -14.43 17.13
C PHE A 100 -10.23 -12.94 16.89
N GLU A 101 -11.12 -12.28 17.62
CA GLU A 101 -11.52 -10.87 17.40
C GLU A 101 -10.33 -9.92 17.15
N ASP A 102 -9.37 -9.86 18.07
CA ASP A 102 -8.19 -9.00 17.91
C ASP A 102 -7.31 -9.41 16.72
N PHE A 103 -7.22 -10.72 16.46
CA PHE A 103 -6.46 -11.24 15.33
C PHE A 103 -7.11 -10.84 13.99
N LEU A 104 -8.44 -10.88 13.88
CA LEU A 104 -9.17 -10.49 12.67
C LEU A 104 -8.85 -9.05 12.25
N HIS A 105 -8.71 -8.14 13.22
CA HIS A 105 -8.41 -6.73 12.97
C HIS A 105 -7.05 -6.51 12.31
N THR A 106 -6.10 -7.45 12.49
CA THR A 106 -4.76 -7.43 11.89
C THR A 106 -4.72 -8.06 10.49
N LEU A 107 -5.78 -8.78 10.09
CA LEU A 107 -5.81 -9.49 8.83
C LEU A 107 -6.11 -8.54 7.65
N HIS A 108 -5.28 -8.67 6.61
CA HIS A 108 -5.41 -7.98 5.32
C HIS A 108 -5.57 -8.95 4.14
N PRO A 109 -6.61 -9.80 4.15
CA PRO A 109 -6.83 -10.76 3.08
C PRO A 109 -7.13 -10.08 1.73
N PRO A 110 -6.64 -10.66 0.62
CA PRO A 110 -6.96 -10.23 -0.73
C PRO A 110 -8.44 -9.91 -0.97
N GLY A 111 -8.70 -8.71 -1.48
CA GLY A 111 -10.06 -8.31 -1.87
C GLY A 111 -10.97 -7.89 -0.70
N LEU A 112 -10.51 -7.92 0.55
CA LEU A 112 -11.20 -7.24 1.65
C LEU A 112 -10.62 -5.83 1.86
N PRO A 113 -11.47 -4.85 2.23
CA PRO A 113 -10.97 -3.55 2.68
C PRO A 113 -10.24 -3.68 4.02
N PRO A 114 -9.36 -2.72 4.35
CA PRO A 114 -8.69 -2.70 5.65
C PRO A 114 -9.71 -2.53 6.79
N TYR A 115 -9.41 -3.12 7.95
CA TYR A 115 -10.22 -2.96 9.16
C TYR A 115 -10.38 -1.49 9.54
N LYS A 116 -9.27 -0.74 9.57
CA LYS A 116 -9.26 0.72 9.69
C LYS A 116 -9.04 1.37 8.33
N LEU A 117 -10.11 1.88 7.74
CA LEU A 117 -10.05 2.59 6.46
C LEU A 117 -9.98 4.10 6.70
N THR A 118 -8.83 4.72 6.41
CA THR A 118 -8.67 6.17 6.54
C THR A 118 -8.68 6.84 5.17
N LEU A 119 -9.61 7.78 4.97
CA LEU A 119 -9.82 8.49 3.70
C LEU A 119 -9.74 10.01 3.90
N LYS A 120 -9.52 10.73 2.80
CA LYS A 120 -9.61 12.19 2.71
C LYS A 120 -10.45 12.57 1.50
N GLU A 121 -11.11 13.72 1.54
CA GLU A 121 -11.71 14.25 0.32
C GLU A 121 -10.64 14.46 -0.76
N ASN A 122 -11.02 14.25 -2.00
CA ASN A 122 -10.18 14.24 -3.20
C ASN A 122 -9.15 13.09 -3.28
N CYS A 123 -9.11 12.15 -2.32
CA CYS A 123 -8.23 11.00 -2.44
C CYS A 123 -8.78 9.98 -3.46
N PRO A 124 -7.91 9.37 -4.29
CA PRO A 124 -8.30 8.31 -5.20
C PRO A 124 -8.47 6.99 -4.43
N VAL A 125 -9.59 6.32 -4.68
CA VAL A 125 -9.90 4.98 -4.18
C VAL A 125 -10.26 4.03 -5.32
N MET A 126 -10.14 2.74 -5.07
CA MET A 126 -10.48 1.68 -6.01
C MET A 126 -11.55 0.79 -5.40
N LEU A 127 -12.60 0.51 -6.17
CA LEU A 127 -13.68 -0.39 -5.78
C LEU A 127 -13.18 -1.84 -5.76
N LEU A 128 -13.58 -2.61 -4.75
CA LEU A 128 -13.12 -3.97 -4.49
C LEU A 128 -14.12 -5.06 -4.91
N ARG A 129 -15.34 -4.67 -5.29
CA ARG A 129 -16.43 -5.57 -5.67
C ARG A 129 -17.24 -4.98 -6.81
N ASN A 130 -17.90 -5.87 -7.54
CA ASN A 130 -18.94 -5.47 -8.49
C ASN A 130 -20.17 -5.07 -7.69
N LEU A 131 -20.55 -3.80 -7.76
CA LEU A 131 -21.79 -3.29 -7.15
C LEU A 131 -22.88 -3.10 -8.20
N ASN A 132 -22.52 -2.49 -9.32
CA ASN A 132 -23.41 -2.26 -10.47
C ASN A 132 -22.58 -2.19 -11.76
N PRO A 133 -22.22 -3.33 -12.37
CA PRO A 133 -21.39 -3.36 -13.57
C PRO A 133 -21.97 -2.58 -14.76
N SER A 134 -23.30 -2.59 -14.90
CA SER A 134 -24.01 -1.83 -15.94
C SER A 134 -23.88 -0.31 -15.81
N GLU A 135 -23.48 0.19 -14.64
CA GLU A 135 -23.21 1.62 -14.40
C GLU A 135 -21.73 1.90 -14.12
N GLY A 136 -20.85 0.97 -14.50
CA GLY A 136 -19.40 1.13 -14.36
C GLY A 136 -18.86 0.90 -12.94
N LEU A 137 -19.67 0.41 -12.00
CA LEU A 137 -19.25 0.07 -10.64
C LEU A 137 -18.78 -1.39 -10.55
N CYS A 138 -17.67 -1.65 -11.23
CA CYS A 138 -16.97 -2.93 -11.26
C CYS A 138 -15.79 -2.97 -10.26
N ASN A 139 -15.36 -4.17 -9.90
CA ASN A 139 -14.11 -4.36 -9.19
C ASN A 139 -12.94 -3.78 -9.99
N GLY A 140 -12.14 -2.91 -9.37
CA GLY A 140 -11.06 -2.18 -10.00
C GLY A 140 -11.44 -0.78 -10.50
N THR A 141 -12.72 -0.42 -10.54
CA THR A 141 -13.15 0.93 -10.91
C THR A 141 -12.50 1.95 -9.99
N ARG A 142 -11.87 2.96 -10.58
CA ARG A 142 -11.26 4.07 -9.86
C ARG A 142 -12.22 5.20 -9.65
N LEU A 143 -12.18 5.72 -8.44
CA LEU A 143 -13.13 6.65 -7.90
C LEU A 143 -12.36 7.75 -7.16
N THR A 144 -12.79 9.00 -7.27
CA THR A 144 -12.31 10.08 -6.42
C THR A 144 -13.30 10.28 -5.28
N CYS A 145 -12.84 10.32 -4.02
CA CYS A 145 -13.70 10.67 -2.89
C CYS A 145 -14.14 12.13 -2.97
N CYS A 146 -15.44 12.39 -3.00
CA CYS A 146 -15.99 13.74 -3.02
C CYS A 146 -16.48 14.20 -1.65
N ASN A 147 -17.23 13.34 -0.93
CA ASN A 147 -17.70 13.65 0.41
C ASN A 147 -17.73 12.40 1.30
N LEU A 148 -17.29 12.55 2.55
CA LEU A 148 -17.12 11.46 3.48
C LEU A 148 -18.14 11.54 4.63
N LYS A 149 -19.27 10.83 4.52
CA LYS A 149 -20.29 10.74 5.58
C LYS A 149 -20.15 9.44 6.38
N THR A 150 -20.94 9.30 7.46
CA THR A 150 -20.82 8.18 8.41
C THR A 150 -21.15 6.83 7.78
N HIS A 151 -22.21 6.75 6.98
CA HIS A 151 -22.73 5.49 6.43
C HIS A 151 -22.61 5.37 4.90
N VAL A 152 -22.23 6.45 4.24
CA VAL A 152 -22.09 6.54 2.79
C VAL A 152 -20.92 7.44 2.44
N ILE A 153 -20.16 7.08 1.42
CA ILE A 153 -19.20 7.98 0.79
C ILE A 153 -19.73 8.36 -0.59
N SER A 154 -19.65 9.63 -0.93
CA SER A 154 -19.94 10.11 -2.27
C SER A 154 -18.64 10.16 -3.05
N VAL A 155 -18.68 9.67 -4.29
CA VAL A 155 -17.50 9.49 -5.12
C VAL A 155 -17.83 9.80 -6.58
N LYS A 156 -16.78 10.02 -7.37
CA LYS A 156 -16.87 10.28 -8.80
C LYS A 156 -16.02 9.29 -9.58
N ILE A 157 -16.55 8.70 -10.65
CA ILE A 157 -15.82 7.74 -11.48
C ILE A 157 -14.73 8.46 -12.30
N GLU A 158 -13.49 7.93 -12.27
CA GLU A 158 -12.34 8.60 -12.91
C GLU A 158 -12.11 8.19 -14.37
N SER A 159 -12.62 7.04 -14.81
CA SER A 159 -12.24 6.44 -16.10
C SER A 159 -13.37 5.60 -16.72
N GLY A 160 -13.27 5.34 -18.03
CA GLY A 160 -14.26 4.58 -18.79
C GLY A 160 -15.47 5.40 -19.21
N ASP A 161 -16.49 4.72 -19.74
CA ASP A 161 -17.68 5.34 -20.33
C ASP A 161 -18.53 6.12 -19.31
N PHE A 162 -18.41 5.76 -18.03
CA PHE A 162 -19.09 6.40 -16.91
C PHE A 162 -18.24 7.46 -16.21
N LYS A 163 -17.15 7.93 -16.84
CA LYS A 163 -16.29 8.96 -16.26
C LYS A 163 -17.11 10.20 -15.88
N ASN A 164 -16.78 10.75 -14.73
CA ASN A 164 -17.44 11.88 -14.08
C ASN A 164 -18.82 11.63 -13.48
N THR A 165 -19.38 10.42 -13.59
CA THR A 165 -20.63 10.07 -12.89
C THR A 165 -20.42 10.09 -11.38
N HIS A 166 -21.33 10.76 -10.69
CA HIS A 166 -21.34 10.83 -9.23
C HIS A 166 -22.20 9.70 -8.66
N VAL A 167 -21.64 8.94 -7.74
CA VAL A 167 -22.29 7.76 -7.14
C VAL A 167 -22.09 7.73 -5.63
N PHE A 168 -22.92 6.94 -4.96
CA PHE A 168 -22.85 6.72 -3.52
C PHE A 168 -22.43 5.30 -3.23
N ILE A 169 -21.41 5.13 -2.40
CA ILE A 169 -20.91 3.82 -1.99
C ILE A 169 -21.27 3.59 -0.52
N PRO A 170 -22.13 2.61 -0.20
CA PRO A 170 -22.46 2.24 1.17
C PRO A 170 -21.41 1.27 1.74
N ARG A 171 -21.46 1.07 3.06
CA ARG A 171 -20.78 -0.07 3.70
C ARG A 171 -21.54 -1.35 3.35
N ILE A 172 -20.80 -2.41 3.03
CA ILE A 172 -21.38 -3.73 2.74
C ILE A 172 -20.64 -4.81 3.54
N PRO A 173 -21.29 -5.94 3.86
CA PRO A 173 -20.61 -7.12 4.34
C PRO A 173 -19.80 -7.78 3.22
N LEU A 174 -18.53 -8.11 3.48
CA LEU A 174 -17.67 -8.84 2.57
C LEU A 174 -17.12 -10.09 3.26
N LEU A 175 -17.28 -11.25 2.63
CA LEU A 175 -16.75 -12.52 3.13
C LEU A 175 -15.29 -12.72 2.69
N THR A 176 -14.52 -13.35 3.57
CA THR A 176 -13.23 -13.97 3.24
C THR A 176 -13.42 -15.07 2.19
N SER A 177 -12.39 -15.29 1.36
CA SER A 177 -12.44 -16.37 0.37
C SER A 177 -12.20 -17.72 1.05
N GLN A 178 -12.90 -18.77 0.61
CA GLN A 178 -12.67 -20.12 1.12
C GLN A 178 -11.28 -20.68 0.74
N ASP A 179 -10.70 -20.18 -0.35
CA ASP A 179 -9.40 -20.60 -0.86
C ASP A 179 -8.22 -19.96 -0.09
N GLU A 180 -8.48 -18.97 0.76
CA GLU A 180 -7.44 -18.36 1.58
C GLU A 180 -7.10 -19.26 2.76
N LYS A 181 -5.80 -19.56 2.94
CA LYS A 181 -5.29 -20.28 4.12
C LYS A 181 -5.27 -19.36 5.34
N ILE A 182 -6.44 -18.90 5.76
CA ILE A 182 -6.64 -18.15 7.00
C ILE A 182 -7.15 -19.08 8.11
N PRO A 183 -6.76 -18.86 9.37
CA PRO A 183 -7.15 -19.74 10.47
C PRO A 183 -8.65 -19.78 10.72
N VAL A 184 -9.35 -18.68 10.40
CA VAL A 184 -10.77 -18.50 10.66
C VAL A 184 -11.40 -17.70 9.52
N GLN A 185 -12.53 -18.17 9.01
CA GLN A 185 -13.33 -17.42 8.05
C GLN A 185 -14.19 -16.40 8.78
N PHE A 186 -14.24 -15.20 8.23
CA PHE A 186 -15.02 -14.09 8.78
C PHE A 186 -15.60 -13.19 7.69
N LYS A 187 -16.55 -12.38 8.10
CA LYS A 187 -17.23 -11.34 7.35
C LYS A 187 -16.77 -9.98 7.86
N ARG A 188 -16.32 -9.10 6.98
CA ARG A 188 -15.97 -7.71 7.28
C ARG A 188 -17.00 -6.76 6.70
N THR A 189 -17.67 -5.97 7.55
CA THR A 189 -18.62 -4.94 7.12
C THR A 189 -17.94 -3.57 7.02
N GLN A 190 -17.69 -3.11 5.80
CA GLN A 190 -16.92 -1.90 5.52
C GLN A 190 -17.26 -1.33 4.13
N PHE A 191 -16.85 -0.11 3.81
CA PHE A 191 -16.89 0.38 2.43
C PHE A 191 -16.04 -0.54 1.54
N PRO A 192 -16.54 -1.02 0.39
CA PRO A 192 -15.83 -1.93 -0.50
C PRO A 192 -14.79 -1.18 -1.34
N VAL A 193 -13.96 -0.34 -0.72
CA VAL A 193 -12.95 0.48 -1.38
C VAL A 193 -11.61 0.41 -0.64
N ARG A 194 -10.53 0.71 -1.35
CA ARG A 194 -9.21 0.96 -0.79
C ARG A 194 -8.55 2.16 -1.45
N LEU A 195 -7.62 2.81 -0.78
CA LEU A 195 -6.78 3.84 -1.40
C LEU A 195 -6.05 3.28 -2.62
N CYS A 196 -5.92 4.10 -3.68
CA CYS A 196 -5.34 3.66 -4.95
C CYS A 196 -4.33 4.65 -5.56
N PHE A 197 -3.48 5.25 -4.71
CA PHE A 197 -2.36 6.08 -5.17
C PHE A 197 -1.35 5.34 -6.05
N ALA A 198 -1.17 4.05 -5.78
CA ALA A 198 -0.33 3.15 -6.56
C ALA A 198 -1.14 1.91 -6.93
N MET A 199 -0.88 1.40 -8.12
CA MET A 199 -1.47 0.16 -8.62
C MET A 199 -0.41 -0.62 -9.39
N THR A 200 -0.64 -1.93 -9.53
CA THR A 200 0.22 -2.76 -10.38
C THR A 200 -0.02 -2.42 -11.85
N ILE A 201 1.00 -2.66 -12.69
CA ILE A 201 0.92 -2.42 -14.13
C ILE A 201 -0.29 -3.14 -14.74
N ASN A 202 -0.53 -4.39 -14.34
CA ASN A 202 -1.65 -5.19 -14.82
C ASN A 202 -3.01 -4.55 -14.48
N LYS A 203 -3.14 -3.93 -13.30
CA LYS A 203 -4.37 -3.22 -12.90
C LYS A 203 -4.56 -1.88 -13.61
N ALA A 204 -3.47 -1.25 -14.07
CA ALA A 204 -3.52 -0.06 -14.90
C ALA A 204 -3.93 -0.37 -16.35
N GLN A 205 -4.04 -1.64 -16.75
CA GLN A 205 -4.41 -1.99 -18.12
C GLN A 205 -5.77 -1.39 -18.53
N GLY A 206 -5.84 -0.73 -19.69
CA GLY A 206 -7.03 -0.03 -20.19
C GLY A 206 -7.26 1.38 -19.63
N GLN A 207 -6.45 1.85 -18.67
CA GLN A 207 -6.63 3.18 -18.08
C GLN A 207 -5.79 4.25 -18.78
N THR A 208 -6.36 5.45 -18.91
CA THR A 208 -5.62 6.65 -19.32
C THR A 208 -5.39 7.54 -18.10
N LEU A 209 -4.14 7.94 -17.87
CA LEU A 209 -3.69 8.71 -16.71
C LEU A 209 -3.06 10.03 -17.15
N ASP A 210 -3.33 11.11 -16.40
CA ASP A 210 -2.76 12.42 -16.71
C ASP A 210 -1.26 12.47 -16.41
N PHE A 211 -0.83 11.79 -15.34
CA PHE A 211 0.57 11.63 -14.94
C PHE A 211 0.81 10.21 -14.43
N VAL A 212 1.97 9.65 -14.76
CA VAL A 212 2.34 8.27 -14.41
C VAL A 212 3.73 8.26 -13.79
N GLY A 213 3.80 7.81 -12.54
CA GLY A 213 5.04 7.38 -11.90
C GLY A 213 5.16 5.86 -12.02
N ILE A 214 6.22 5.37 -12.67
CA ILE A 214 6.53 3.94 -12.78
C ILE A 214 7.68 3.65 -11.83
N TYR A 215 7.44 2.83 -10.81
CA TYR A 215 8.47 2.37 -9.88
C TYR A 215 8.84 0.93 -10.19
N LEU A 216 10.08 0.71 -10.63
CA LEU A 216 10.63 -0.60 -10.97
C LEU A 216 11.70 -0.95 -9.94
N ARG A 217 11.30 -1.69 -8.90
CA ARG A 217 12.25 -2.30 -7.97
C ARG A 217 12.97 -3.49 -8.61
N GLU A 218 12.28 -4.20 -9.48
CA GLU A 218 12.78 -5.33 -10.27
C GLU A 218 12.37 -5.11 -11.74
N PRO A 219 13.09 -5.71 -12.70
CA PRO A 219 12.67 -5.71 -14.09
C PRO A 219 11.25 -6.27 -14.28
N VAL A 220 10.58 -5.85 -15.35
CA VAL A 220 9.28 -6.43 -15.72
C VAL A 220 9.45 -7.92 -16.05
N PHE A 221 8.49 -8.74 -15.62
CA PHE A 221 8.60 -10.20 -15.70
C PHE A 221 7.74 -10.82 -16.79
N SER A 222 6.99 -10.01 -17.55
CA SER A 222 6.16 -10.50 -18.65
C SER A 222 6.22 -9.61 -19.87
N HIS A 223 5.97 -10.24 -21.02
CA HIS A 223 5.91 -9.54 -22.30
C HIS A 223 4.87 -8.42 -22.31
N GLY A 224 5.23 -7.27 -22.87
CA GLY A 224 4.33 -6.12 -23.04
C GLY A 224 4.01 -5.36 -21.75
N GLN A 225 4.49 -5.81 -20.58
CA GLN A 225 4.18 -5.18 -19.31
C GLN A 225 4.74 -3.74 -19.22
N LEU A 226 5.98 -3.52 -19.63
CA LEU A 226 6.55 -2.17 -19.67
C LEU A 226 5.78 -1.27 -20.65
N TYR A 227 5.37 -1.81 -21.80
CA TYR A 227 4.51 -1.08 -22.75
C TYR A 227 3.17 -0.70 -22.13
N VAL A 228 2.51 -1.63 -21.42
CA VAL A 228 1.27 -1.34 -20.70
C VAL A 228 1.47 -0.19 -19.72
N ALA A 229 2.57 -0.17 -18.97
CA ALA A 229 2.86 0.90 -18.01
C ALA A 229 3.10 2.26 -18.69
N LEU A 230 3.94 2.30 -19.73
CA LEU A 230 4.31 3.51 -20.45
C LEU A 230 3.13 4.12 -21.22
N SER A 231 2.30 3.27 -21.84
CA SER A 231 1.14 3.69 -22.63
C SER A 231 -0.04 4.20 -21.79
N ARG A 232 0.09 4.29 -20.45
CA ARG A 232 -0.96 4.88 -19.60
C ARG A 232 -0.98 6.40 -19.65
N ALA A 233 0.16 7.03 -19.93
CA ALA A 233 0.23 8.46 -20.10
C ALA A 233 -0.01 8.85 -21.56
N LYS A 234 -0.67 9.99 -21.79
CA LYS A 234 -0.87 10.54 -23.14
C LYS A 234 0.41 11.08 -23.79
N SER A 235 1.42 11.40 -22.97
CA SER A 235 2.68 11.98 -23.43
C SER A 235 3.84 11.48 -22.58
N SER A 236 5.01 11.31 -23.19
CA SER A 236 6.25 10.94 -22.50
C SER A 236 6.65 11.96 -21.41
N LYS A 237 6.29 13.25 -21.57
CA LYS A 237 6.53 14.29 -20.56
C LYS A 237 5.81 14.02 -19.23
N CYS A 238 4.70 13.29 -19.30
CA CYS A 238 3.87 12.94 -18.15
C CYS A 238 4.28 11.61 -17.50
N VAL A 239 5.33 10.95 -18.02
CA VAL A 239 5.87 9.71 -17.47
C VAL A 239 7.14 10.04 -16.68
N LYS A 240 7.22 9.51 -15.46
CA LYS A 240 8.44 9.49 -14.64
C LYS A 240 8.72 8.05 -14.24
N ILE A 241 9.94 7.59 -14.46
CA ILE A 241 10.36 6.23 -14.12
C ILE A 241 11.41 6.33 -13.03
N LEU A 242 11.25 5.52 -11.98
CA LEU A 242 12.22 5.32 -10.92
C LEU A 242 12.62 3.85 -10.94
N ILE A 243 13.87 3.58 -11.30
CA ILE A 243 14.44 2.23 -11.30
C ILE A 243 15.34 2.14 -10.07
N ARG A 244 15.10 1.14 -9.21
CA ARG A 244 15.90 0.95 -8.00
C ARG A 244 16.06 -0.54 -7.68
N PRO A 245 17.09 -1.19 -8.27
CA PRO A 245 17.35 -2.61 -8.03
C PRO A 245 17.65 -2.87 -6.54
N PRO A 246 17.36 -4.08 -6.00
CA PRO A 246 17.57 -4.40 -4.59
C PRO A 246 19.05 -4.54 -4.22
N THR A 247 19.92 -4.78 -5.19
CA THR A 247 21.35 -5.00 -4.99
C THR A 247 22.10 -3.68 -4.88
N ALA A 248 22.75 -3.47 -3.72
CA ALA A 248 23.40 -2.22 -3.33
C ALA A 248 24.56 -1.76 -4.24
N ASP A 249 25.01 -2.60 -5.17
CA ASP A 249 26.22 -2.35 -5.98
C ASP A 249 25.95 -2.11 -7.47
N SER A 250 24.69 -2.16 -7.94
CA SER A 250 24.37 -1.80 -9.33
C SER A 250 23.99 -0.31 -9.41
N ASN A 251 24.92 0.54 -9.82
CA ASN A 251 24.66 1.93 -10.24
C ASN A 251 23.80 2.04 -11.53
N ASP A 252 23.08 0.96 -11.89
CA ASP A 252 22.25 0.89 -13.07
C ASP A 252 20.81 1.29 -12.71
N ASP A 253 20.63 2.56 -12.39
CA ASP A 253 19.33 3.20 -12.10
C ASP A 253 18.70 3.83 -13.36
N HIS A 254 19.34 3.65 -14.52
CA HIS A 254 18.98 4.26 -15.79
C HIS A 254 18.50 3.25 -16.84
N SER A 255 18.60 1.94 -16.58
CA SER A 255 18.15 0.90 -17.50
C SER A 255 17.39 -0.24 -16.79
N THR A 256 16.56 -0.97 -17.54
CA THR A 256 15.81 -2.12 -17.03
C THR A 256 15.64 -3.17 -18.12
N TYR A 257 15.65 -4.44 -17.74
CA TYR A 257 15.37 -5.53 -18.68
C TYR A 257 13.88 -5.54 -19.03
N ASN A 258 13.59 -5.67 -20.32
CA ASN A 258 12.25 -5.81 -20.84
C ASN A 258 12.11 -7.16 -21.55
N ILE A 259 10.95 -7.81 -21.39
CA ILE A 259 10.68 -9.09 -22.04
C ILE A 259 9.91 -8.82 -23.34
N VAL A 260 10.49 -9.22 -24.47
CA VAL A 260 9.88 -9.08 -25.79
C VAL A 260 9.86 -10.44 -26.47
N TYR A 261 8.71 -10.87 -26.99
CA TYR A 261 8.64 -12.10 -27.79
C TYR A 261 9.21 -11.85 -29.19
N ASP A 262 10.15 -12.70 -29.60
CA ASP A 262 10.89 -12.56 -30.87
C ASP A 262 9.98 -12.56 -32.10
N GLU A 263 8.86 -13.29 -32.04
CA GLU A 263 7.85 -13.36 -33.10
C GLU A 263 7.27 -11.99 -33.48
N ILE A 264 7.16 -11.07 -32.51
CA ILE A 264 6.67 -9.71 -32.74
C ILE A 264 7.76 -8.83 -33.35
N ILE A 265 9.02 -8.99 -32.89
CA ILE A 265 10.16 -8.27 -33.45
C ILE A 265 10.33 -8.66 -34.92
N GLN A 266 10.30 -9.96 -35.22
CA GLN A 266 10.43 -10.47 -36.60
C GLN A 266 9.34 -9.94 -37.53
N ARG A 267 8.10 -9.80 -37.06
CA ARG A 267 6.99 -9.22 -37.85
C ARG A 267 7.04 -7.70 -37.99
N ALA A 268 7.65 -6.98 -37.05
CA ALA A 268 7.74 -5.53 -37.09
C ALA A 268 8.85 -5.03 -38.04
N PHE A 269 9.84 -5.88 -38.31
CA PHE A 269 10.99 -5.58 -39.16
C PHE A 269 11.04 -6.40 -40.46
N SER A 270 9.96 -7.12 -40.78
CA SER A 270 9.69 -7.75 -42.08
C SER A 270 8.83 -6.84 -42.96
#